data_AF-A0A942N3U6-F1
#
_entry.id   AF-A0A942N3U6-F1
#
_cell.length_a   1.000
_cell.length_b   1.000
_cell.length_c   1.000
_cell.angle_alpha   90.00
_cell.angle_beta   90.00
_cell.angle_gamma   90.00
#
_symmetry.space_group_name_H-M   'P 1'
#
loop_
_entity.id
_entity.type
_entity.pdbx_description
1 polymer ?
#
loop_
_entity_poly.entity_id
_entity_poly.type
_entity_poly.pdbx_seq_one_letter_code
_entity_poly.pdbx_strand_id
1 'polypeptide(L)' 'TIKKAEVVAYPELGPEAIYRLEVEDFPATVVNDAYGNDIYEEGRKEYEITG' A
#
# COMPACT_ATOMS: atom_id res chain seq x y z
N THR A 1 8.01 -8.11 -9.91
CA THR A 1 7.22 -8.94 -10.84
C THR A 1 6.19 -9.77 -10.09
N ILE A 2 4.96 -9.90 -10.62
CA ILE A 2 3.96 -10.85 -10.09
C ILE A 2 4.28 -12.24 -10.64
N LYS A 3 4.43 -13.23 -9.75
CA LYS A 3 4.75 -14.63 -10.08
C LYS A 3 3.51 -15.52 -10.11
N LYS A 4 2.52 -15.23 -9.26
CA LYS A 4 1.22 -15.93 -9.23
C LYS A 4 0.11 -14.99 -8.76
N ALA A 5 -1.11 -15.22 -9.25
CA ALA A 5 -2.33 -14.58 -8.78
C ALA A 5 -3.45 -15.64 -8.67
N GLU A 6 -4.06 -15.75 -7.49
CA GLU A 6 -5.14 -16.71 -7.20
C GLU A 6 -6.29 -16.00 -6.49
N VAL A 7 -7.52 -16.15 -6.99
CA VAL A 7 -8.72 -15.65 -6.32
C VAL A 7 -9.00 -16.53 -5.11
N VAL A 8 -9.02 -15.94 -3.92
CA VAL A 8 -9.26 -16.67 -2.66
C VAL A 8 -10.62 -16.40 -2.05
N ALA A 9 -11.30 -15.32 -2.44
CA ALA A 9 -12.67 -15.02 -2.02
C ALA A 9 -13.39 -14.08 -3.00
N TYR A 10 -14.73 -14.16 -3.02
CA TYR A 10 -15.64 -13.29 -3.78
C TYR A 10 -15.36 -13.23 -5.30
N PRO A 11 -15.29 -14.39 -6.01
CA PRO A 11 -14.98 -14.42 -7.44
C PRO A 11 -15.98 -13.65 -8.32
N GLU A 12 -17.21 -13.49 -7.87
CA GLU A 12 -18.26 -12.72 -8.54
C GLU A 12 -17.95 -11.22 -8.65
N LEU A 13 -17.07 -10.68 -7.79
CA LEU A 13 -16.62 -9.29 -7.85
C LEU A 13 -15.60 -9.03 -8.98
N GLY A 14 -15.17 -10.09 -9.68
CA GLY A 14 -14.25 -9.98 -10.81
C GLY A 14 -12.93 -9.30 -10.38
N PRO A 15 -12.55 -8.15 -10.98
CA PRO A 15 -11.29 -7.46 -10.66
C PRO A 15 -11.13 -7.04 -9.18
N GLU A 16 -12.24 -6.87 -8.45
CA GLU A 16 -12.26 -6.44 -7.05
C GLU A 16 -12.23 -7.62 -6.06
N ALA A 17 -12.17 -8.87 -6.55
CA ALA A 17 -12.06 -10.05 -5.71
C ALA A 17 -10.79 -10.03 -4.83
N ILE A 18 -10.76 -10.84 -3.77
CA ILE A 18 -9.55 -10.95 -2.94
C ILE A 18 -8.57 -11.91 -3.63
N TYR A 19 -7.35 -11.42 -3.88
CA TYR A 19 -6.28 -12.21 -4.49
C TYR A 19 -5.17 -12.53 -3.50
N ARG A 20 -4.70 -13.77 -3.55
CA ARG A 20 -3.37 -14.12 -3.04
C ARG A 20 -2.35 -13.94 -4.16
N LEU A 21 -1.50 -12.94 -4.02
CA LEU A 21 -0.42 -12.65 -4.98
C LEU A 21 0.91 -13.18 -4.45
N GLU A 22 1.69 -13.81 -5.33
CA GLU A 22 3.10 -14.10 -5.11
C GLU A 22 3.91 -13.08 -5.91
N VAL A 23 4.82 -12.37 -5.24
CA VAL A 23 5.60 -11.27 -5.84
C VAL A 23 7.09 -11.46 -5.58
N GLU A 24 7.90 -11.03 -6.54
CA GLU A 24 9.37 -11.00 -6.46
C GLU A 24 9.82 -9.58 -6.80
N ASP A 25 10.75 -9.02 -6.02
CA ASP A 25 11.29 -7.66 -6.23
C ASP A 25 10.19 -6.60 -6.43
N PHE A 26 9.18 -6.61 -5.55
CA PHE A 26 8.12 -5.59 -5.56
C PHE A 26 8.63 -4.33 -4.86
N PRO A 27 8.86 -3.22 -5.57
CA PRO A 27 9.33 -1.99 -4.94
C PRO A 27 8.23 -1.42 -4.03
N ALA A 28 8.61 -1.03 -2.82
CA ALA A 28 7.72 -0.39 -1.85
C ALA A 28 8.49 0.65 -1.03
N THR A 29 7.77 1.66 -0.57
CA THR A 29 8.27 2.69 0.36
C THR A 29 7.47 2.60 1.65
N VAL A 30 8.14 2.67 2.80
CA VAL A 30 7.47 2.77 4.09
C VAL A 30 6.96 4.20 4.25
N VAL A 31 5.64 4.37 4.12
CA VAL A 31 4.95 5.66 4.30
C VAL A 31 4.55 5.85 5.76
N ASN A 32 3.97 4.81 6.35
CA ASN A 32 3.60 4.75 7.75
C ASN A 32 4.35 3.60 8.40
N ASP A 33 4.99 3.86 9.54
CA ASP A 33 5.70 2.82 10.30
C ASP A 33 4.93 2.37 11.54
N ALA A 34 5.45 1.33 12.20
CA ALA A 34 4.84 0.76 13.39
C ALA A 34 5.03 1.61 14.67
N TYR A 35 5.78 2.70 14.59
CA TYR A 35 6.05 3.62 15.70
C TYR A 35 5.15 4.86 15.66
N GLY A 36 4.30 4.98 14.64
CA GLY A 36 3.37 6.09 14.47
C GLY A 36 3.93 7.23 13.61
N ASN A 37 5.03 7.03 12.88
CA ASN A 37 5.53 8.03 11.94
C ASN A 37 4.74 7.99 10.62
N ASP A 38 4.54 9.15 10.00
CA ASP A 38 3.85 9.34 8.71
C ASP A 38 4.58 10.40 7.88
N ILE A 39 5.16 9.99 6.75
CA ILE A 39 5.94 10.89 5.89
C ILE A 39 5.11 12.01 5.26
N TYR A 40 3.81 11.81 5.05
CA TYR A 40 2.93 12.83 4.50
C TYR A 40 2.58 13.89 5.54
N GLU A 41 2.40 13.48 6.80
CA GLU A 41 2.23 14.45 7.89
C GLU A 41 3.48 15.29 8.09
N GLU A 42 4.65 14.65 8.15
CA GLU A 42 5.94 15.32 8.29
C GLU A 42 6.19 16.29 7.13
N GLY A 43 6.05 15.80 5.90
CA GLY A 43 6.24 16.61 4.70
C GLY A 43 5.25 17.76 4.62
N ARG A 44 3.99 17.59 5.05
CA ARG A 44 3.03 18.69 5.10
C ARG A 44 3.41 19.74 6.14
N LYS A 45 3.81 19.33 7.35
CA LYS A 45 4.20 20.23 8.45
C LYS A 45 5.36 21.15 8.04
N GLU A 46 6.29 20.66 7.23
CA GLU A 46 7.46 21.42 6.76
C GLU A 46 7.10 22.66 5.92
N TYR A 47 5.98 22.61 5.18
CA TYR A 47 5.53 23.69 4.30
C TYR A 47 4.21 24.33 4.75
N GLU A 48 3.70 23.94 5.92
CA GLU A 48 2.47 24.49 6.47
C GLU A 48 2.70 25.93 6.94
N ILE A 49 2.10 26.89 6.25
CA ILE A 49 2.08 28.29 6.70
C ILE A 49 1.07 28.38 7.84
N THR A 50 1.58 28.51 9.06
CA THR A 50 0.77 28.88 10.21
C THR A 50 0.60 30.41 10.20
N GLY A 51 -0.67 30.85 10.18
CA GLY A 51 -1.05 32.27 10.25
C GLY A 51 -0.96 32.84 11.65
#